data_AF-A0A432EW63-F1
#
_entry.id   AF-A0A432EW63-F1
#
_cell.length_a   1.000
_cell.length_b   1.000
_cell.length_c   1.000
_cell.angle_alpha   90.00
_cell.angle_beta   90.00
_cell.angle_gamma   90.00
#
_symmetry.space_group_name_H-M   'P 1'
#
loop_
_entity.id
_entity.type
_entity.pdbx_description
1 polymer ?
#
loop_
_entity_poly.entity_id
_entity_poly.type
_entity_poly.pdbx_seq_one_letter_code
_entity_poly.pdbx_strand_id
1 'polypeptide(L)'
;MVRIKIDDTLNAFCKDTGVYLEGASDAPLTSLTFAAKDILDVAGYVTGGSNPDWKAAHEPATPTAWAVNTLVEAGATMVGKTITDELTHGIFVLNAHYGTPVNPRAPDRVPGGSVGRQR
;
A
#
# COMPACT_ATOMS: atom_id res chain seq x y z
N MET A 1 -10.53 16.70 -10.59
CA MET A 1 -10.37 15.51 -9.75
C MET A 1 -9.23 15.78 -8.77
N VAL A 2 -9.51 15.82 -7.46
CA VAL A 2 -8.52 16.20 -6.44
C VAL A 2 -7.93 14.93 -5.84
N ARG A 3 -6.67 14.64 -6.14
CA ARG A 3 -5.96 13.52 -5.52
C ARG A 3 -5.81 13.78 -4.03
N ILE A 4 -6.31 12.88 -3.19
CA ILE A 4 -6.16 12.99 -1.74
C ILE A 4 -4.67 12.96 -1.40
N LYS A 5 -4.16 14.03 -0.77
CA LYS A 5 -2.79 14.10 -0.31
C LYS A 5 -2.69 13.45 1.07
N ILE A 6 -1.95 12.36 1.16
CA ILE A 6 -1.64 11.71 2.44
C ILE A 6 -0.39 12.37 3.02
N ASP A 7 -0.46 12.77 4.29
CA ASP A 7 0.69 13.17 5.08
C ASP A 7 1.25 11.94 5.81
N ASP A 8 2.27 11.32 5.23
CA ASP A 8 2.85 10.07 5.73
C ASP A 8 3.83 10.30 6.89
N THR A 9 3.29 10.75 8.02
CA THR A 9 4.04 10.99 9.26
C THR A 9 4.64 9.71 9.87
N LEU A 10 4.15 8.53 9.46
CA LEU A 10 4.56 7.23 9.99
C LEU A 10 5.51 6.47 9.07
N ASN A 11 5.87 7.01 7.90
CA ASN A 11 6.64 6.29 6.87
C ASN A 11 6.02 4.91 6.56
N ALA A 12 4.70 4.90 6.33
CA ALA A 12 3.93 3.69 6.06
C ALA A 12 3.85 3.35 4.56
N PHE A 13 4.15 4.31 3.68
CA PHE A 13 3.92 4.18 2.23
C PHE A 13 5.20 3.99 1.40
N CYS A 14 5.10 3.17 0.35
CA CYS A 14 6.13 3.08 -0.69
C CYS A 14 6.10 4.37 -1.53
N LYS A 15 7.15 5.18 -1.43
CA LYS A 15 7.22 6.56 -1.97
C LYS A 15 7.27 6.63 -3.49
N ASP A 16 7.53 5.51 -4.16
CA ASP A 16 7.88 5.42 -5.58
C ASP A 16 6.81 4.70 -6.41
N THR A 17 5.68 4.30 -5.81
CA THR A 17 4.64 3.52 -6.52
C THR A 17 3.70 4.41 -7.34
N GLY A 18 3.36 5.59 -6.82
CA GLY A 18 2.44 6.52 -7.49
C GLY A 18 1.00 5.99 -7.67
N VAL A 19 0.68 4.79 -7.14
CA VAL A 19 -0.62 4.13 -7.31
C VAL A 19 -1.74 4.97 -6.69
N TYR A 20 -2.82 5.12 -7.45
CA TYR A 20 -4.06 5.75 -7.01
C TYR A 20 -5.23 5.17 -7.80
N LEU A 21 -6.30 4.77 -7.11
CA LEU A 21 -7.55 4.33 -7.73
C LEU A 21 -8.70 5.10 -7.11
N GLU A 22 -9.46 5.81 -7.93
CA GLU A 22 -10.67 6.49 -7.48
C GLU A 22 -11.78 5.47 -7.24
N GLY A 23 -12.44 5.57 -6.08
CA GLY A 23 -13.58 4.71 -5.74
C GLY A 23 -14.83 5.07 -6.55
N ALA A 24 -15.73 4.10 -6.71
CA ALA A 24 -17.04 4.34 -7.29
C ALA A 24 -17.85 5.40 -6.53
N SER A 25 -18.59 6.22 -7.27
CA SER A 25 -19.54 7.17 -6.70
C SER A 25 -20.79 6.46 -6.19
N ASP A 26 -21.47 7.04 -5.19
CA ASP A 26 -22.74 6.56 -4.64
C ASP A 26 -22.75 5.09 -4.16
N ALA A 27 -21.64 4.66 -3.55
CA ALA A 27 -21.45 3.32 -3.02
C ALA A 27 -21.19 3.35 -1.49
N PRO A 28 -21.28 2.21 -0.78
CA PRO A 28 -21.24 2.19 0.69
C PRO A 28 -19.97 2.78 1.32
N LEU A 29 -18.86 2.86 0.58
CA LEU A 29 -17.55 3.32 1.05
C LEU A 29 -17.06 4.61 0.38
N THR A 30 -17.92 5.36 -0.35
CA THR A 30 -17.54 6.55 -1.16
C THR A 30 -16.75 7.64 -0.42
N SER A 31 -16.81 7.71 0.92
CA SER A 31 -16.06 8.68 1.73
C SER A 31 -14.82 8.11 2.41
N LEU A 32 -14.49 6.84 2.16
CA LEU A 32 -13.40 6.14 2.82
C LEU A 32 -12.19 6.02 1.89
N THR A 33 -11.02 5.95 2.52
CA THR A 33 -9.75 5.73 1.84
C THR A 33 -9.08 4.48 2.38
N PHE A 34 -8.27 3.82 1.57
CA PHE A 34 -7.44 2.71 2.02
C PHE A 34 -6.09 2.69 1.31
N ALA A 35 -5.14 2.00 1.93
CA ALA A 35 -3.86 1.66 1.33
C ALA A 35 -3.77 0.14 1.18
N ALA A 36 -3.18 -0.34 0.07
CA ALA A 36 -2.98 -1.76 -0.15
C ALA A 36 -1.54 -2.14 0.16
N LYS A 37 -1.28 -3.36 0.63
CA LYS A 37 0.09 -3.87 0.77
C LYS A 37 0.76 -3.94 -0.61
N ASP A 38 2.07 -3.68 -0.68
CA ASP A 38 2.87 -3.73 -1.92
C ASP A 38 3.12 -5.17 -2.44
N ILE A 39 2.14 -6.04 -2.26
CA ILE A 39 2.05 -7.41 -2.80
C ILE A 39 0.72 -7.67 -3.49
N LEU A 40 -0.21 -6.71 -3.41
CA LEU A 40 -1.50 -6.79 -4.06
C LEU A 40 -1.38 -6.13 -5.42
N ASP A 41 -1.74 -6.82 -6.49
CA ASP A 41 -1.66 -6.26 -7.83
C ASP A 41 -2.64 -5.11 -8.05
N VAL A 42 -2.21 -4.13 -8.84
CA VAL A 42 -3.05 -3.07 -9.40
C VAL A 42 -2.71 -2.94 -10.87
N ALA A 43 -3.72 -3.05 -11.73
CA ALA A 43 -3.56 -3.02 -13.17
C ALA A 43 -2.81 -1.75 -13.62
N GLY A 44 -1.78 -1.93 -14.44
CA GLY A 44 -0.94 -0.83 -14.95
C GLY A 44 0.16 -0.34 -13.99
N TYR A 45 0.32 -0.98 -12.82
CA TYR A 45 1.41 -0.69 -11.89
C TYR A 45 2.22 -1.96 -11.57
N VAL A 46 3.51 -1.78 -11.32
CA VAL A 46 4.38 -2.88 -10.88
C VAL A 46 4.20 -3.11 -9.38
N THR A 47 3.91 -4.35 -9.00
CA THR A 47 3.90 -4.79 -7.60
C THR A 47 5.33 -5.00 -7.13
N GLY A 48 5.81 -4.11 -6.26
CA GLY A 48 7.23 -4.02 -5.94
C GLY A 48 7.71 -4.97 -4.84
N GLY A 49 6.80 -5.52 -4.02
CA GLY A 49 7.18 -6.33 -2.86
C GLY A 49 8.04 -5.57 -1.85
N SER A 50 7.98 -4.23 -1.85
CA SER A 50 8.92 -3.34 -1.16
C SER A 50 10.40 -3.66 -1.45
N ASN A 51 10.70 -4.09 -2.69
CA ASN A 51 12.05 -4.27 -3.23
C ASN A 51 12.19 -3.49 -4.57
N PRO A 52 13.12 -2.52 -4.67
CA PRO A 52 13.30 -1.72 -5.88
C PRO A 52 13.87 -2.51 -7.07
N ASP A 53 14.75 -3.49 -6.83
CA ASP A 53 15.34 -4.32 -7.88
C ASP A 53 14.30 -5.29 -8.48
N TRP A 54 13.46 -5.89 -7.62
CA TRP A 54 12.30 -6.66 -8.04
C TRP A 54 11.40 -5.82 -8.93
N LYS A 55 11.04 -4.62 -8.46
CA LYS A 55 10.19 -3.70 -9.21
C LYS A 55 10.81 -3.29 -10.56
N ALA A 56 12.12 -3.07 -10.62
CA ALA A 56 12.81 -2.72 -11.87
C ALA A 56 12.84 -3.88 -12.89
N ALA A 57 12.76 -5.12 -12.41
CA ALA A 57 12.84 -6.32 -13.25
C ALA A 57 11.46 -6.88 -13.68
N HIS A 58 10.35 -6.30 -13.21
CA HIS A 58 9.01 -6.84 -13.45
C HIS A 58 8.12 -5.87 -14.22
N GLU A 59 7.27 -6.45 -15.06
CA GLU A 59 6.26 -5.72 -15.82
C GLU A 59 5.05 -5.32 -14.94
N PRO A 60 4.30 -4.27 -15.32
CA PRO A 60 3.07 -3.91 -14.65
C PRO A 60 2.04 -5.05 -14.63
N ALA A 61 1.29 -5.16 -13.54
CA ALA A 61 0.25 -6.18 -13.42
C ALA A 61 -0.89 -5.96 -14.43
N THR A 62 -1.49 -7.05 -14.91
CA THR A 62 -2.61 -7.02 -15.86
C THR A 62 -3.96 -7.02 -15.14
N PRO A 63 -4.26 -7.93 -14.19
CA PRO A 63 -5.43 -7.75 -13.35
C PRO A 63 -5.08 -6.98 -12.07
N THR A 64 -5.99 -6.11 -11.64
CA THR A 64 -6.01 -5.65 -10.26
C THR A 64 -6.46 -6.81 -9.35
N ALA A 65 -5.82 -6.97 -8.20
CA ALA A 65 -6.19 -7.98 -7.22
C ALA A 65 -7.66 -7.84 -6.80
N TRP A 66 -8.37 -8.96 -6.69
CA TRP A 66 -9.82 -8.98 -6.39
C TRP A 66 -10.18 -8.12 -5.17
N ALA A 67 -9.43 -8.21 -4.07
CA ALA A 67 -9.69 -7.45 -2.86
C ALA A 67 -9.59 -5.93 -3.06
N VAL A 68 -8.66 -5.47 -3.92
CA VAL A 68 -8.54 -4.04 -4.26
C VAL A 68 -9.74 -3.62 -5.10
N ASN A 69 -10.10 -4.39 -6.12
CA ASN A 69 -11.29 -4.11 -6.95
C ASN A 69 -12.56 -4.05 -6.11
N THR A 70 -12.78 -5.00 -5.20
CA THR A 70 -13.96 -5.02 -4.33
C THR A 70 -14.10 -3.74 -3.51
N LEU A 71 -13.00 -3.22 -2.95
CA LEU A 71 -13.03 -1.99 -2.16
C LEU A 71 -13.28 -0.76 -3.04
N VAL A 72 -12.65 -0.70 -4.21
CA VAL A 72 -12.81 0.40 -5.17
C VAL A 72 -14.24 0.44 -5.73
N GLU A 73 -14.79 -0.69 -6.12
CA GLU A 73 -16.18 -0.84 -6.58
C GLU A 73 -17.20 -0.52 -5.49
N ALA A 74 -16.87 -0.82 -4.23
CA ALA A 74 -17.68 -0.42 -3.08
C ALA A 74 -17.54 1.08 -2.72
N GLY A 75 -16.68 1.83 -3.41
CA GLY A 75 -16.55 3.29 -3.31
C GLY A 75 -15.30 3.78 -2.59
N ALA A 76 -14.47 2.91 -2.00
CA ALA A 76 -13.30 3.34 -1.26
C ALA A 76 -12.19 3.79 -2.23
N THR A 77 -11.56 4.93 -1.95
CA THR A 77 -10.44 5.44 -2.76
C THR A 77 -9.12 4.84 -2.28
N MET A 78 -8.36 4.23 -3.20
CA MET A 78 -7.03 3.72 -2.90
C MET A 78 -5.99 4.84 -3.03
N VAL A 79 -5.28 5.15 -1.94
CA VAL A 79 -4.34 6.29 -1.89
C VAL A 79 -2.86 5.92 -2.03
N GLY A 80 -2.52 4.64 -1.99
CA GLY A 80 -1.15 4.18 -2.22
C GLY A 80 -0.86 2.76 -1.78
N LYS A 81 0.41 2.38 -1.87
CA LYS A 81 0.96 1.09 -1.43
C LYS A 81 1.69 1.23 -0.10
N THR A 82 1.51 0.27 0.80
CA THR A 82 2.21 0.23 2.09
C THR A 82 3.47 -0.62 2.06
N ILE A 83 4.46 -0.19 2.85
CA ILE A 83 5.74 -0.88 3.02
C ILE A 83 5.50 -2.23 3.71
N THR A 84 6.17 -3.26 3.22
CA THR A 84 6.24 -4.59 3.82
C THR A 84 7.70 -4.97 4.12
N ASP A 85 7.92 -5.99 4.95
CA ASP A 85 9.17 -6.76 4.85
C ASP A 85 9.38 -7.15 3.39
N GLU A 86 10.63 -7.02 2.94
CA GLU A 86 11.05 -7.27 1.56
C GLU A 86 10.52 -8.63 1.07
N LEU A 87 9.76 -8.63 -0.01
CA LEU A 87 9.11 -9.82 -0.60
C LEU A 87 8.30 -10.65 0.41
N THR A 88 7.84 -10.05 1.52
CA THR A 88 7.18 -10.70 2.65
C THR A 88 8.03 -11.73 3.41
N HIS A 89 9.36 -11.67 3.25
CA HIS A 89 10.31 -12.52 3.97
C HIS A 89 10.66 -11.96 5.36
N GLY A 90 9.64 -11.73 6.17
CA GLY A 90 9.78 -11.23 7.53
C GLY A 90 8.45 -11.03 8.26
N ILE A 91 8.54 -10.79 9.57
CA ILE A 91 7.39 -10.53 10.45
C ILE A 91 7.54 -9.23 11.26
N PHE A 92 8.55 -8.41 10.97
CA PHE A 92 8.86 -7.22 11.75
C PHE A 92 8.66 -5.92 10.97
N VAL A 93 8.41 -6.01 9.67
CA VAL A 93 8.37 -4.90 8.71
C VAL A 93 9.67 -4.11 8.71
N LEU A 94 10.79 -4.84 8.71
CA LEU A 94 12.12 -4.27 8.56
C LEU A 94 12.45 -4.24 7.08
N ASN A 95 12.44 -3.05 6.49
CA ASN A 95 12.77 -2.87 5.09
C ASN A 95 13.99 -1.95 4.93
N ALA A 96 15.06 -2.48 4.32
CA ALA A 96 16.31 -1.72 4.12
C ALA A 96 16.19 -0.62 3.06
N HIS A 97 15.26 -0.75 2.13
CA HIS A 97 15.10 0.17 1.00
C HIS A 97 14.18 1.35 1.34
N TYR A 98 13.09 1.09 2.06
CA TYR A 98 12.06 2.09 2.37
C TYR A 98 12.06 2.51 3.85
N GLY A 99 12.86 1.86 4.69
CA GLY A 99 12.85 2.05 6.14
C GLY A 99 11.72 1.26 6.81
N THR A 100 11.65 1.38 8.14
CA THR A 100 10.61 0.74 8.96
C THR A 100 9.52 1.75 9.30
N PRO A 101 8.23 1.44 9.09
CA PRO A 101 7.15 2.30 9.55
C PRO A 101 7.17 2.50 11.08
N VAL A 102 6.82 3.70 11.55
CA VAL A 102 6.80 4.02 12.98
C VAL A 102 5.58 3.39 13.65
N ASN A 103 5.77 2.72 14.78
CA ASN A 103 4.66 2.23 15.59
C ASN A 103 4.05 3.38 16.41
N PRO A 104 2.82 3.84 16.12
CA PRO A 104 2.26 5.04 16.79
C PRO A 104 1.95 4.82 18.27
N ARG A 105 1.92 3.55 18.74
CA ARG A 105 1.67 3.22 20.15
C ARG A 105 2.94 3.01 20.96
N ALA A 106 4.06 2.76 20.29
CA ALA A 106 5.36 2.55 20.91
C ALA A 106 6.46 2.89 19.88
N PRO A 107 6.78 4.17 19.68
CA PRO A 107 7.63 4.63 18.57
C PRO A 107 9.00 3.94 18.48
N ASP A 108 9.57 3.52 19.62
CA ASP A 108 10.85 2.81 19.70
C ASP A 108 10.74 1.30 19.46
N ARG A 109 9.57 0.80 19.02
CA ARG A 109 9.31 -0.60 18.71
C ARG A 109 8.90 -0.75 17.27
N VAL A 110 9.22 -1.91 16.69
CA VAL A 110 8.70 -2.30 15.38
C VAL A 110 7.16 -2.30 15.40
N PRO A 111 6.49 -1.89 14.29
CA PRO A 111 5.03 -1.89 14.19
C PRO A 111 4.45 -3.31 14.15
N GLY A 112 5.30 -4.32 13.87
CA GLY A 112 4.92 -5.71 13.68
C GLY A 112 4.47 -6.00 12.24
N GLY A 113 4.71 -7.22 11.76
CA GLY A 113 4.38 -7.72 10.42
C GLY A 113 3.95 -9.19 10.42
N SER A 114 3.41 -9.76 9.33
CA SER A 114 3.16 -9.17 8.01
C SER A 114 1.74 -8.52 7.89
N VAL A 115 1.04 -8.44 9.03
CA VAL A 115 -0.24 -7.75 9.25
C VAL A 115 -0.09 -6.68 10.35
N GLY A 116 0.79 -5.70 10.12
CA GLY A 116 0.76 -4.46 10.90
C GLY A 116 -0.57 -3.74 10.65
N ARG A 117 -1.14 -3.06 11.66
CA ARG A 117 -2.42 -2.35 11.53
C ARG A 117 -2.41 -1.42 10.31
N GLN A 118 -3.22 -1.77 9.31
CA GLN A 118 -3.60 -0.88 8.22
C GLN A 118 -4.79 -0.06 8.71
N ARG A 119 -4.60 1.24 8.94
CA ARG A 119 -5.71 2.19 9.13
C ARG A 119 -5.90 2.97 7.86
#